data_AF-A0A8S9RDU5-F1
#
_entry.id   AF-A0A8S9RDU5-F1
#
_cell.length_a   1.000
_cell.length_b   1.000
_cell.length_c   1.000
_cell.angle_alpha   90.00
_cell.angle_beta   90.00
_cell.angle_gamma   90.00
#
_symmetry.space_group_name_H-M   'P 1'
#
loop_
_entity.id
_entity.type
_entity.pdbx_description
1 polymer ?
#
loop_
_entity_poly.entity_id
_entity_poly.type
_entity_poly.pdbx_seq_one_letter_code
_entity_poly.pdbx_strand_id
1 'polypeptide(L)'
;MNPGRYCSAGPTPRGGPLLNFHGSVEAFNVNAVVDTNGAGDSSIGAFLSQIVDDQSVLEEKRLRKVLRFSNACGAITMTKKGAIPALPSDSEALCFLGL
;
A
#
# COMPACT_ATOMS: atom_id res chain seq x y z
N MET A 1 -3.19 22.14 2.67
CA MET A 1 -3.75 20.91 2.07
C MET A 1 -5.17 20.73 2.58
N ASN A 2 -6.16 20.68 1.69
CA ASN A 2 -7.55 20.41 2.06
C ASN A 2 -7.86 18.92 1.81
N PRO A 3 -8.35 18.14 2.79
CA PRO A 3 -8.44 16.69 2.72
C PRO A 3 -9.69 16.17 1.98
N GLY A 4 -10.17 16.87 0.94
CA GLY A 4 -11.56 16.72 0.48
C GLY A 4 -11.82 16.63 -1.03
N ARG A 5 -10.85 16.30 -1.88
CA ARG A 5 -11.13 16.06 -3.31
C ARG A 5 -10.63 14.69 -3.75
N TYR A 6 -11.51 13.70 -3.68
CA TYR A 6 -11.40 12.53 -4.54
C TYR A 6 -11.99 12.88 -5.91
N CYS A 7 -11.28 12.53 -6.98
CA CYS A 7 -11.82 12.61 -8.35
C CYS A 7 -13.05 11.71 -8.44
N SER A 8 -14.24 12.29 -8.55
CA SER A 8 -15.44 11.52 -8.90
C SER A 8 -15.33 11.12 -10.37
N ALA A 9 -15.05 9.83 -10.63
CA ALA A 9 -15.17 9.29 -11.98
C ALA A 9 -16.64 9.38 -12.42
N GLY A 10 -16.90 10.06 -13.54
CA GLY A 10 -18.23 10.11 -14.14
C GLY A 10 -18.70 8.71 -14.61
N PRO A 11 -20.01 8.52 -14.83
CA PRO A 11 -20.55 7.22 -15.20
C PRO A 11 -20.00 6.75 -16.56
N THR A 12 -19.40 5.56 -16.60
CA THR A 12 -18.92 4.94 -17.85
C THR A 12 -19.92 3.89 -18.36
N PRO A 13 -20.05 3.68 -19.68
CA PRO A 13 -21.19 2.96 -20.26
C PRO A 13 -21.11 1.41 -20.20
N ARG A 14 -20.18 0.83 -19.43
CA ARG A 14 -19.97 -0.64 -19.40
C ARG A 14 -19.66 -1.11 -17.98
N GLY A 15 -20.71 -1.44 -17.23
CA GLY A 15 -20.63 -1.94 -15.86
C GLY A 15 -20.15 -3.39 -15.79
N GLY A 16 -18.88 -3.59 -15.49
CA GLY A 16 -18.35 -4.85 -14.97
C GLY A 16 -18.43 -4.91 -13.44
N PRO A 17 -18.34 -6.11 -12.81
CA PRO A 17 -18.53 -6.31 -11.37
C PRO A 17 -17.54 -5.57 -10.45
N LEU A 18 -16.52 -4.91 -10.99
CA LEU A 18 -15.53 -4.15 -10.21
C LEU A 18 -15.91 -2.67 -10.00
N LEU A 19 -16.98 -2.16 -10.64
CA LEU A 19 -17.22 -0.70 -10.74
C LEU A 19 -17.75 -0.03 -9.46
N ASN A 20 -18.13 -0.80 -8.42
CA ASN A 20 -18.74 -0.26 -7.20
C ASN A 20 -17.88 -0.44 -5.93
N PHE A 21 -16.65 -0.94 -6.05
CA PHE A 21 -15.82 -1.20 -4.88
C PHE A 21 -15.04 0.05 -4.46
N HIS A 22 -15.34 0.57 -3.28
CA HIS A 22 -14.60 1.66 -2.65
C HIS A 22 -14.12 1.20 -1.27
N GLY A 23 -12.83 1.37 -1.00
CA GLY A 23 -12.23 1.04 0.28
C GLY A 23 -10.94 1.80 0.49
N SER A 24 -10.61 2.06 1.75
CA SER A 24 -9.34 2.63 2.16
C SER A 24 -8.69 1.75 3.23
N VAL A 25 -7.37 1.81 3.28
CA VAL A 25 -6.56 1.28 4.39
C VAL A 25 -5.73 2.44 4.90
N GLU A 26 -5.81 2.69 6.20
CA GLU A 26 -5.06 3.77 6.83
C GLU A 26 -3.56 3.62 6.56
N ALA A 27 -2.89 4.75 6.36
CA ALA A 27 -1.44 4.81 6.30
C ALA A 27 -0.84 4.69 7.72
N PHE A 28 0.46 4.45 7.80
CA PHE A 28 1.18 4.51 9.08
C PHE A 28 1.78 5.89 9.26
N ASN A 29 1.54 6.47 10.44
CA ASN A 29 2.25 7.67 10.86
C ASN A 29 3.61 7.26 11.41
N VAL A 30 4.68 7.78 10.80
CA VAL A 30 6.05 7.50 11.21
C VAL A 30 6.65 8.78 11.76
N ASN A 31 7.08 8.72 13.03
CA ASN A 31 7.51 9.89 13.79
C ASN A 31 8.80 10.52 13.26
N ALA A 32 9.63 9.77 12.55
CA ALA A 32 10.91 10.24 12.01
C ALA A 32 11.05 9.84 10.54
N VAL A 33 10.64 10.74 9.65
CA VAL A 33 10.83 10.59 8.20
C VAL A 33 12.22 11.13 7.84
N VAL A 34 13.02 10.33 7.13
CA VAL A 34 14.39 10.66 6.71
C VAL A 34 14.46 11.00 5.22
N ASP A 35 13.82 10.19 4.37
CA ASP A 35 13.82 10.34 2.91
C ASP A 35 12.57 9.65 2.36
N THR A 36 11.79 10.27 1.48
CA THR A 36 10.57 9.65 0.92
C THR A 36 10.80 8.93 -0.40
N ASN A 37 12.02 9.01 -0.95
CA ASN A 37 12.38 8.38 -2.21
C ASN A 37 12.17 6.85 -2.14
N GLY A 38 11.48 6.28 -3.14
CA GLY A 38 11.21 4.85 -3.22
C GLY A 38 10.10 4.32 -2.30
N ALA A 39 9.47 5.14 -1.45
CA ALA A 39 8.39 4.66 -0.58
C ALA A 39 7.17 4.14 -1.36
N GLY A 40 6.83 4.81 -2.47
CA GLY A 40 5.76 4.37 -3.38
C GLY A 40 6.12 3.07 -4.11
N ASP A 41 7.35 2.97 -4.63
CA ASP A 41 7.84 1.75 -5.30
C ASP A 41 7.90 0.56 -4.34
N SER A 42 8.31 0.79 -3.09
CA SER A 42 8.31 -0.21 -2.01
C SER A 42 6.91 -0.72 -1.71
N SER A 43 5.94 0.21 -1.56
CA SER A 43 4.54 -0.14 -1.33
C SER A 43 3.96 -0.94 -2.51
N ILE A 44 4.12 -0.46 -3.74
CA ILE A 44 3.59 -1.16 -4.92
C ILE A 44 4.32 -2.48 -5.18
N GLY A 45 5.65 -2.53 -4.98
CA GLY A 45 6.43 -3.77 -5.07
C GLY A 45 5.95 -4.83 -4.08
N ALA A 46 5.76 -4.44 -2.81
CA ALA A 46 5.21 -5.32 -1.79
C ALA A 46 3.78 -5.79 -2.13
N PHE A 47 2.93 -4.91 -2.67
CA PHE A 47 1.60 -5.29 -3.13
C PHE A 47 1.63 -6.31 -4.28
N LEU A 48 2.43 -6.04 -5.32
CA LEU A 48 2.58 -6.92 -6.48
C LEU A 48 3.17 -8.27 -6.10
N SER A 49 4.12 -8.30 -5.14
CA SER A 49 4.72 -9.56 -4.64
C SER A 49 3.71 -10.54 -4.04
N GLN A 50 2.57 -10.04 -3.52
CA GLN A 50 1.54 -10.88 -2.92
C GLN A 50 0.52 -11.38 -3.95
N ILE A 51 0.33 -10.65 -5.05
CA ILE A 51 -0.70 -10.97 -6.06
C ILE A 51 -0.15 -11.84 -7.18
N VAL A 52 1.16 -11.74 -7.46
CA VAL A 52 1.81 -12.50 -8.53
C VAL A 52 1.64 -14.01 -8.32
N ASP A 53 1.68 -14.47 -7.07
CA ASP A 53 1.54 -15.88 -6.72
C ASP A 53 0.10 -16.29 -6.37
N ASP A 54 -0.73 -15.36 -5.88
CA ASP A 54 -2.10 -15.64 -5.47
C ASP A 54 -3.06 -14.47 -5.74
N GLN A 55 -3.82 -14.54 -6.82
CA GLN A 55 -4.82 -13.52 -7.16
C GLN A 55 -6.04 -13.52 -6.22
N SER A 56 -6.28 -14.58 -5.44
CA SER A 56 -7.39 -14.60 -4.48
C SER A 56 -7.18 -13.64 -3.31
N VAL A 57 -5.99 -13.04 -3.17
CA VAL A 57 -5.76 -11.91 -2.26
C VAL A 57 -6.55 -10.65 -2.64
N LEU A 58 -7.08 -10.56 -3.87
CA LEU A 58 -7.92 -9.44 -4.31
C LEU A 58 -9.33 -9.45 -3.68
N GLU A 59 -9.71 -10.53 -3.00
CA GLU A 59 -10.91 -10.55 -2.15
C GLU A 59 -10.76 -9.55 -0.99
N GLU A 60 -11.79 -8.74 -0.72
CA GLU A 60 -11.72 -7.58 0.19
C GLU A 60 -11.00 -7.86 1.52
N LYS A 61 -11.35 -8.95 2.21
CA LYS A 61 -10.79 -9.26 3.53
C LYS A 61 -9.28 -9.53 3.48
N ARG A 62 -8.81 -10.14 2.40
CA ARG A 62 -7.39 -10.45 2.17
C ARG A 62 -6.67 -9.23 1.61
N LEU A 63 -7.33 -8.50 0.71
CA LEU A 63 -6.83 -7.27 0.10
C LEU A 63 -6.47 -6.23 1.16
N ARG A 64 -7.32 -6.07 2.19
CA ARG A 64 -7.02 -5.16 3.32
C ARG A 64 -5.72 -5.52 4.05
N LYS A 65 -5.41 -6.82 4.21
CA LYS A 65 -4.17 -7.27 4.86
C LYS A 65 -2.95 -7.01 3.98
N VAL A 66 -3.06 -7.31 2.68
CA VAL A 66 -2.00 -7.06 1.70
C VAL A 66 -1.71 -5.56 1.60
N LEU A 67 -2.75 -4.72 1.53
CA LEU A 67 -2.60 -3.26 1.51
C LEU A 67 -1.99 -2.73 2.83
N ARG A 68 -2.32 -3.32 3.97
CA ARG A 68 -1.70 -2.95 5.26
C ARG A 68 -0.21 -3.30 5.29
N PHE A 69 0.18 -4.46 4.78
CA PHE A 69 1.58 -4.85 4.61
C PHE A 69 2.31 -3.92 3.64
N SER A 70 1.73 -3.65 2.48
CA SER A 70 2.25 -2.71 1.48
C SER A 70 2.48 -1.30 2.07
N ASN A 71 1.51 -0.78 2.83
CA ASN A 71 1.65 0.51 3.51
C ASN A 71 2.77 0.49 4.57
N ALA A 72 2.98 -0.63 5.27
CA ALA A 72 4.08 -0.79 6.21
C ALA A 72 5.44 -0.74 5.50
N CYS A 73 5.57 -1.38 4.33
CA CYS A 73 6.80 -1.34 3.55
C CYS A 73 7.16 0.09 3.12
N GLY A 74 6.19 0.85 2.61
CA GLY A 74 6.38 2.26 2.28
C GLY A 74 6.75 3.11 3.50
N ALA A 75 6.11 2.85 4.64
CA ALA A 75 6.38 3.55 5.89
C ALA A 75 7.79 3.29 6.46
N ILE A 76 8.27 2.05 6.40
CA ILE A 76 9.64 1.71 6.82
C ILE A 76 10.65 2.30 5.84
N THR A 77 10.37 2.25 4.54
CA THR A 77 11.26 2.80 3.50
C THR A 77 11.57 4.27 3.79
N MET A 78 10.58 5.05 4.24
CA MET A 78 10.81 6.46 4.51
C MET A 78 11.65 6.79 5.76
N THR A 79 12.03 5.77 6.56
CA THR A 79 12.89 5.92 7.76
C THR A 79 14.38 5.81 7.46
N LYS A 80 14.75 5.39 6.25
CA LYS A 80 16.13 5.18 5.80
C LYS A 80 16.40 6.03 4.55
N LYS A 81 17.66 6.34 4.25
CA LYS A 81 18.03 7.17 3.10
C LYS A 81 18.17 6.34 1.82
N GLY A 82 17.62 6.83 0.72
CA GLY A 82 17.75 6.27 -0.64
C GLY A 82 16.76 5.14 -0.93
N ALA A 83 16.19 5.11 -2.15
CA ALA A 83 15.10 4.20 -2.53
C ALA A 83 15.40 2.71 -2.30
N ILE A 84 16.33 2.13 -3.08
CA ILE A 84 16.66 0.69 -3.02
C ILE A 84 17.26 0.27 -1.67
N PRO A 85 18.26 0.97 -1.09
CA PRO A 85 18.84 0.55 0.19
C PRO A 85 17.88 0.70 1.39
N ALA A 86 16.81 1.48 1.24
CA ALA A 86 15.79 1.64 2.28
C ALA A 86 14.67 0.58 2.22
N LEU A 87 14.60 -0.25 1.17
CA LEU A 87 13.59 -1.28 1.06
C LEU A 87 13.65 -2.23 2.27
N PRO A 88 12.52 -2.49 2.95
CA PRO A 88 12.48 -3.44 4.04
C PRO A 88 12.43 -4.88 3.52
N SER A 89 12.91 -5.79 4.36
CA SER A 89 12.60 -7.22 4.26
C SER A 89 11.17 -7.51 4.75
N ASP A 90 10.62 -8.64 4.33
CA ASP A 90 9.31 -9.10 4.80
C ASP A 90 9.26 -9.22 6.33
N SER A 91 10.35 -9.71 6.95
CA SER A 91 10.43 -9.84 8.40
C SER A 91 10.38 -8.48 9.12
N GLU A 92 11.04 -7.44 8.58
CA GLU A 92 10.95 -6.09 9.13
C GLU A 92 9.52 -5.54 9.03
N ALA A 93 8.87 -5.75 7.89
CA ALA A 93 7.49 -5.31 7.68
C ALA A 93 6.48 -6.05 8.59
N LEU A 94 6.64 -7.36 8.78
CA LEU A 94 5.80 -8.14 9.70
C LEU A 94 6.03 -7.73 11.16
N CYS A 95 7.29 -7.56 11.56
CA CYS A 95 7.64 -7.06 12.90
C CYS A 95 7.03 -5.67 13.16
N PHE A 96 7.09 -4.77 12.17
CA PHE A 96 6.45 -3.45 12.24
C PHE A 96 4.92 -3.52 12.43
N LEU A 97 4.28 -4.57 11.91
CA LEU A 97 2.85 -4.85 12.09
C LEU A 97 2.53 -5.59 13.41
N GLY A 98 3.53 -6.05 14.15
CA GLY A 98 3.36 -6.90 15.33
C GLY A 98 2.90 -8.33 15.01
N LEU A 99 3.34 -8.87 13.86
CA LEU A 99 3.03 -10.22 13.37
C LEU A 99 4.26 -11.14 13.41
#